data_AF-A0A835L1A0-F1
#
_entry.id   AF-A0A835L1A0-F1
#
_cell.length_a   1.000
_cell.length_b   1.000
_cell.length_c   1.000
_cell.angle_alpha   90.00
_cell.angle_beta   90.00
_cell.angle_gamma   90.00
#
_symmetry.space_group_name_H-M   'P 1'
#
loop_
_entity.id
_entity.type
_entity.pdbx_description
1 polymer ?
#
loop_
_entity_poly.entity_id
_entity_poly.type
_entity_poly.pdbx_seq_one_letter_code
_entity_poly.pdbx_strand_id
1 'polypeptide(L)'
;MSDIETRLEDMLFDYQTTYKTDYRHGQIRAPVFTKYEEKPKCLSIRPPPLKDVHTLTPWKTAPVPFSLWHKPHPILRKDPNKVQEPYVKQPDTELAQVIKTRPRIVMTPAVSVDDIECAESRAILCDAMYTSTAARMNREAVPDYVNMKAPLSPLPAPANPVTLPRLRHPYVSPEWRMDTVSWDKQQLRSYCDPTKEFWLRHKLTPCSACKETEIMEAHRRQQYQRQIKNYTMK
;
A
#
# COMPACT_ATOMS: atom_id res chain seq x y z
N MET A 1 -12.49 22.82 52.56
CA MET A 1 -11.17 22.74 51.90
C MET A 1 -10.13 21.99 52.75
N SER A 2 -10.45 21.64 54.01
CA SER A 2 -9.61 20.85 54.92
C SER A 2 -9.35 19.41 54.48
N ASP A 3 -10.29 18.78 53.77
CA ASP A 3 -10.30 17.31 53.62
C ASP A 3 -9.30 16.80 52.56
N ILE A 4 -8.91 17.65 51.62
CA ILE A 4 -7.94 17.29 50.58
C ILE A 4 -6.51 17.45 51.12
N GLU A 5 -6.25 18.53 51.85
CA GLU A 5 -4.96 18.79 52.46
C GLU A 5 -4.65 17.76 53.55
N THR A 6 -5.61 17.46 54.44
CA THR A 6 -5.45 16.40 55.45
C THR A 6 -5.25 15.01 54.83
N ARG A 7 -5.97 14.69 53.75
CA ARG A 7 -5.78 13.42 53.03
C ARG A 7 -4.42 13.33 52.34
N LEU A 8 -3.91 14.45 51.82
CA LEU A 8 -2.57 14.49 51.21
C LEU A 8 -1.48 14.41 52.29
N GLU A 9 -1.64 15.07 53.43
CA GLU A 9 -0.74 14.95 54.58
C GLU A 9 -0.67 13.52 55.12
N ASP A 10 -1.80 12.84 55.31
CA ASP A 10 -1.82 11.43 55.75
C ASP A 10 -1.17 10.47 54.74
N MET A 11 -1.18 10.81 53.44
CA MET A 11 -0.49 10.02 52.41
C MET A 11 1.01 10.29 52.35
N LEU A 12 1.42 11.53 52.64
CA LEU A 12 2.81 11.99 52.45
C LEU A 12 3.65 11.89 53.72
N PHE A 13 3.05 12.05 54.90
CA PHE A 13 3.74 12.12 56.17
C PHE A 13 3.11 11.18 57.19
N ASP A 14 3.72 10.02 57.39
CA ASP A 14 3.44 9.20 58.56
C ASP A 14 4.07 9.86 59.79
N TYR A 15 3.31 10.66 60.54
CA TYR A 15 3.75 11.25 61.82
C TYR A 15 3.90 10.21 62.95
N GLN A 16 4.00 8.93 62.59
CA GLN A 16 4.14 7.83 63.52
C GLN A 16 5.58 7.79 64.01
N THR A 17 5.78 7.90 65.32
CA THR A 17 7.10 7.70 65.93
C THR A 17 7.60 6.29 65.64
N THR A 18 8.90 6.14 65.35
CA THR A 18 9.58 4.87 65.05
C THR A 18 9.32 3.77 66.10
N TYR A 19 9.00 4.14 67.34
CA TYR A 19 8.64 3.24 68.43
C TYR A 19 7.38 2.38 68.24
N LYS A 20 6.52 2.65 67.25
CA LYS A 20 5.24 1.91 67.09
C LYS A 20 5.42 0.44 66.69
N THR A 21 6.55 0.11 66.07
CA THR A 21 6.89 -1.24 65.58
C THR A 21 7.95 -1.96 66.41
N ASP A 22 8.70 -1.24 67.25
CA ASP A 22 9.91 -1.74 67.93
C ASP A 22 9.65 -2.87 68.93
N TYR A 23 8.41 -3.06 69.40
CA TYR A 23 8.04 -4.11 70.37
C TYR A 23 7.01 -5.12 69.84
N ARG A 24 6.87 -5.28 68.52
CA ARG A 24 5.90 -6.24 67.91
C ARG A 24 6.52 -7.59 67.51
N HIS A 25 7.80 -7.81 67.82
CA HIS A 25 8.45 -9.09 67.59
C HIS A 25 7.78 -10.18 68.45
N GLY A 26 7.09 -11.12 67.80
CA GLY A 26 6.35 -12.21 68.48
C GLY A 26 4.83 -12.01 68.63
N GLN A 27 4.24 -10.92 68.12
CA GLN A 27 2.77 -10.80 68.09
C GLN A 27 2.14 -11.84 67.16
N ILE A 28 1.48 -12.84 67.75
CA ILE A 28 0.69 -13.83 67.01
C ILE A 28 -0.57 -13.13 66.52
N ARG A 29 -0.60 -12.77 65.23
CA ARG A 29 -1.83 -12.30 64.57
C ARG A 29 -2.75 -13.48 64.35
N ALA A 30 -4.02 -13.34 64.68
CA ALA A 30 -5.01 -14.34 64.31
C ALA A 30 -4.96 -14.56 62.78
N PRO A 31 -4.96 -15.81 62.30
CA PRO A 31 -4.95 -16.09 60.88
C PRO A 31 -6.20 -15.46 60.25
N VAL A 32 -6.00 -14.57 59.27
CA VAL A 32 -7.11 -14.02 58.48
C VAL A 32 -7.52 -15.11 57.49
N PHE A 33 -8.59 -15.81 57.80
CA PHE A 33 -9.15 -16.80 56.90
C PHE A 33 -9.70 -16.09 55.66
N THR A 34 -9.10 -16.37 54.51
CA THR A 34 -9.61 -15.87 53.23
C THR A 34 -10.97 -16.52 52.95
N LYS A 35 -12.03 -15.71 52.93
CA LYS A 35 -13.34 -16.19 52.48
C LYS A 35 -13.32 -16.23 50.96
N TYR A 36 -13.64 -17.38 50.38
CA TYR A 36 -13.78 -17.49 48.94
C TYR A 36 -14.99 -16.68 48.48
N GLU A 37 -14.73 -15.63 47.71
CA GLU A 37 -15.77 -14.90 46.99
C GLU A 37 -15.91 -15.52 45.60
N GLU A 38 -17.13 -15.95 45.26
CA GLU A 38 -17.43 -16.47 43.93
C GLU A 38 -17.20 -15.36 42.91
N LYS A 39 -16.42 -15.67 41.85
CA LYS A 39 -16.24 -14.75 40.74
C LYS A 39 -17.61 -14.45 40.12
N PRO A 40 -17.94 -13.18 39.81
CA PRO A 40 -19.22 -12.84 39.21
C PRO A 40 -19.41 -13.62 37.91
N LYS A 41 -20.56 -14.30 37.78
CA LYS A 41 -20.92 -15.04 36.56
C LYS A 41 -21.12 -14.03 35.42
N CYS A 42 -20.44 -14.25 34.30
CA CYS A 42 -20.61 -13.43 33.12
C CYS A 42 -22.01 -13.70 32.55
N LEU A 43 -22.90 -12.69 32.61
CA LEU A 43 -24.29 -12.83 32.15
C LEU A 43 -24.41 -12.96 30.62
N SER A 44 -23.39 -12.51 29.88
CA SER A 44 -23.34 -12.62 28.43
C SER A 44 -22.47 -13.79 28.00
N ILE A 45 -22.93 -14.50 26.95
CA ILE A 45 -22.11 -15.47 26.24
C ILE A 45 -20.96 -14.70 25.61
N ARG A 46 -19.72 -14.98 26.06
CA ARG A 46 -18.53 -14.38 25.44
C ARG A 46 -18.40 -14.93 24.02
N PRO A 47 -18.14 -14.08 23.01
CA PRO A 47 -17.83 -14.58 21.68
C PRO A 47 -16.62 -15.52 21.78
N PRO A 48 -16.55 -16.57 20.94
CA PRO A 48 -15.42 -17.49 20.94
C PRO A 48 -14.13 -16.70 20.73
N PRO A 49 -13.05 -17.01 21.47
CA PRO A 49 -11.79 -16.31 21.32
C PRO A 49 -11.31 -16.43 19.87
N LEU A 50 -10.92 -15.31 19.28
CA LEU A 50 -10.36 -15.24 17.93
C LEU A 50 -8.98 -15.94 17.96
N LYS A 51 -8.98 -17.26 17.77
CA LYS A 51 -7.79 -18.11 17.89
C LYS A 51 -6.73 -17.81 16.80
N ASP A 52 -7.15 -17.15 15.71
CA ASP A 52 -6.48 -17.11 14.41
C ASP A 52 -6.65 -15.76 13.68
N VAL A 53 -6.49 -14.61 14.37
CA VAL A 53 -6.64 -13.28 13.72
C VAL A 53 -5.65 -13.10 12.57
N HIS A 54 -4.44 -13.63 12.71
CA HIS A 54 -3.37 -13.49 11.71
C HIS A 54 -3.57 -14.35 10.47
N THR A 55 -4.25 -15.50 10.60
CA THR A 55 -4.40 -16.48 9.52
C THR A 55 -5.76 -16.39 8.83
N LEU A 56 -6.70 -15.60 9.38
CA LEU A 56 -8.08 -15.45 8.91
C LEU A 56 -8.74 -16.80 8.56
N THR A 57 -8.32 -17.87 9.21
CA THR A 57 -8.73 -19.25 8.93
C THR A 57 -10.24 -19.44 8.97
N PRO A 58 -10.99 -18.83 9.93
CA PRO A 58 -12.45 -18.92 9.98
C PRO A 58 -13.15 -18.22 8.81
N TRP A 59 -12.47 -17.29 8.13
CA TRP A 59 -13.01 -16.53 6.99
C TRP A 59 -12.70 -17.21 5.65
N LYS A 60 -11.97 -18.34 5.65
CA LYS A 60 -11.74 -19.15 4.45
C LYS A 60 -12.99 -19.93 4.03
N THR A 61 -13.86 -20.28 4.96
CA THR A 61 -15.06 -21.09 4.74
C THR A 61 -16.23 -20.31 4.15
N ALA A 62 -16.33 -19.02 4.45
CA ALA A 62 -17.35 -18.15 3.88
C ALA A 62 -16.66 -17.13 2.96
N PRO A 63 -16.91 -17.15 1.64
CA PRO A 63 -16.33 -16.16 0.74
C PRO A 63 -16.89 -14.79 1.10
N VAL A 64 -16.10 -13.96 1.80
CA VAL A 64 -16.45 -12.58 2.07
C VAL A 64 -16.49 -11.86 0.72
N PRO A 65 -17.65 -11.32 0.30
CA PRO A 65 -17.74 -10.69 -1.01
C PRO A 65 -16.87 -9.43 -1.03
N PHE A 66 -16.02 -9.34 -2.06
CA PHE A 66 -15.09 -8.22 -2.24
C PHE A 66 -15.80 -6.86 -2.26
N SER A 67 -17.07 -6.83 -2.66
CA SER A 67 -17.94 -5.64 -2.69
C SER A 67 -18.13 -4.95 -1.34
N LEU A 68 -17.86 -5.62 -0.20
CA LEU A 68 -17.94 -5.02 1.14
C LEU A 68 -16.90 -3.91 1.36
N TRP A 69 -15.77 -3.96 0.65
CA TRP A 69 -14.72 -2.94 0.78
C TRP A 69 -14.87 -1.79 -0.21
N HIS A 70 -15.84 -1.87 -1.12
CA HIS A 70 -16.11 -0.84 -2.10
C HIS A 70 -16.89 0.30 -1.43
N LYS A 71 -16.29 1.50 -1.39
CA LYS A 71 -16.96 2.72 -0.97
C LYS A 71 -17.17 3.64 -2.19
N PRO A 72 -18.22 4.47 -2.20
CA PRO A 72 -18.37 5.50 -3.21
C PRO A 72 -17.13 6.40 -3.20
N HIS A 73 -16.68 6.82 -4.37
CA HIS A 73 -15.53 7.73 -4.46
C HIS A 73 -15.84 9.03 -3.69
N PRO A 74 -14.97 9.54 -2.80
CA PRO A 74 -15.32 10.63 -1.88
C PRO A 74 -15.71 11.93 -2.59
N ILE A 75 -15.03 12.25 -3.70
CA ILE A 75 -15.28 13.47 -4.49
C ILE A 75 -16.51 13.30 -5.40
N LEU A 76 -16.49 12.28 -6.27
CA LEU A 76 -17.52 12.07 -7.28
C LEU A 76 -18.83 11.47 -6.72
N ARG A 77 -18.78 10.90 -5.50
CA ARG A 77 -19.86 10.16 -4.84
C ARG A 77 -20.48 9.07 -5.71
N LYS A 78 -19.70 8.53 -6.67
CA LYS A 78 -20.12 7.46 -7.56
C LYS A 78 -19.89 6.11 -6.90
N ASP A 79 -20.93 5.28 -6.90
CA ASP A 79 -20.85 3.90 -6.46
C ASP A 79 -20.12 3.06 -7.52
N PRO A 80 -19.03 2.37 -7.18
CA PRO A 80 -18.31 1.52 -8.14
C PRO A 80 -19.12 0.31 -8.62
N ASN A 81 -20.21 -0.03 -7.91
CA ASN A 81 -21.12 -1.11 -8.28
C ASN A 81 -22.19 -0.67 -9.29
N LYS A 82 -22.32 0.64 -9.56
CA LYS A 82 -23.28 1.19 -10.52
C LYS A 82 -22.52 1.62 -11.77
N VAL A 83 -22.92 1.08 -12.92
CA VAL A 83 -22.37 1.50 -14.21
C VAL A 83 -22.87 2.91 -14.53
N GLN A 84 -21.97 3.77 -15.04
CA GLN A 84 -22.38 5.09 -15.49
C GLN A 84 -23.20 4.96 -16.78
N GLU A 85 -24.42 5.45 -16.75
CA GLU A 85 -25.28 5.50 -17.92
C GLU A 85 -24.72 6.47 -18.98
N PRO A 86 -24.89 6.17 -20.28
CA PRO A 86 -24.51 7.09 -21.34
C PRO A 86 -25.32 8.38 -21.22
N TYR A 87 -24.65 9.52 -21.39
CA TYR A 87 -25.32 10.81 -21.38
C TYR A 87 -26.31 10.92 -22.53
N VAL A 88 -27.59 11.11 -22.22
CA VAL A 88 -28.63 11.40 -23.20
C VAL A 88 -28.83 12.90 -23.25
N LYS A 89 -28.47 13.52 -24.38
CA LYS A 89 -28.76 14.94 -24.60
C LYS A 89 -30.28 15.12 -24.61
N GLN A 90 -30.79 15.95 -23.71
CA GLN A 90 -32.22 16.27 -23.69
C GLN A 90 -32.62 16.97 -25.01
N PRO A 91 -33.80 16.65 -25.57
CA PRO A 91 -34.27 17.30 -26.77
C PRO A 91 -34.52 18.79 -26.49
N ASP A 92 -33.98 19.64 -27.36
CA ASP A 92 -34.18 21.09 -27.27
C ASP A 92 -35.47 21.47 -28.02
N THR A 93 -36.53 21.73 -27.26
CA THR A 93 -37.86 22.06 -27.80
C THR A 93 -37.92 23.44 -28.46
N GLU A 94 -37.03 24.34 -28.08
CA GLU A 94 -37.06 25.75 -28.50
C GLU A 94 -36.09 26.05 -29.65
N LEU A 95 -35.23 25.10 -30.02
CA LEU A 95 -34.22 25.25 -31.06
C LEU A 95 -34.77 25.87 -32.36
N ALA A 96 -35.94 25.43 -32.83
CA ALA A 96 -36.55 25.95 -34.04
C ALA A 96 -37.03 27.41 -33.91
N GLN A 97 -37.47 27.82 -32.72
CA GLN A 97 -37.89 29.20 -32.44
C GLN A 97 -36.68 30.11 -32.30
N VAL A 98 -35.66 29.66 -31.57
CA VAL A 98 -34.40 30.39 -31.36
C VAL A 98 -33.68 30.67 -32.67
N ILE A 99 -33.65 29.71 -33.61
CA ILE A 99 -33.05 29.92 -34.94
C ILE A 99 -33.75 31.07 -35.69
N LYS A 100 -35.08 31.21 -35.53
CA LYS A 100 -35.84 32.28 -36.19
C LYS A 100 -35.64 33.64 -35.55
N THR A 101 -35.51 33.69 -34.22
CA THR A 101 -35.52 34.95 -33.45
C THR A 101 -34.15 35.50 -33.11
N ARG A 102 -33.06 34.71 -33.28
CA ARG A 102 -31.70 35.16 -32.94
C ARG A 102 -31.24 36.35 -33.79
N PRO A 103 -30.58 37.37 -33.19
CA PRO A 103 -30.03 38.50 -33.93
C PRO A 103 -28.92 38.03 -34.89
N ARG A 104 -28.96 38.53 -36.13
CA ARG A 104 -28.07 38.13 -37.21
C ARG A 104 -26.94 39.14 -37.38
N ILE A 105 -25.70 38.64 -37.47
CA ILE A 105 -24.54 39.47 -37.86
C ILE A 105 -24.28 39.17 -39.34
N VAL A 106 -24.65 40.09 -40.23
CA VAL A 106 -24.45 39.94 -41.68
C VAL A 106 -23.36 40.91 -42.12
N MET A 107 -22.20 40.40 -42.55
CA MET A 107 -21.08 41.25 -42.96
C MET A 107 -20.93 41.51 -44.46
N THR A 108 -21.69 40.84 -45.36
CA THR A 108 -21.76 40.94 -46.87
C THR A 108 -21.91 39.53 -47.47
N PRO A 109 -22.31 39.33 -48.76
CA PRO A 109 -23.37 38.43 -49.22
C PRO A 109 -23.09 36.95 -48.92
N ALA A 110 -23.25 36.58 -47.65
CA ALA A 110 -23.26 35.23 -47.15
C ALA A 110 -24.72 34.91 -46.88
N VAL A 111 -25.30 34.04 -47.70
CA VAL A 111 -26.58 33.41 -47.39
C VAL A 111 -26.46 32.80 -46.00
N SER A 112 -27.34 33.17 -45.09
CA SER A 112 -27.27 32.61 -43.74
C SER A 112 -27.66 31.13 -43.80
N VAL A 113 -26.94 30.28 -43.06
CA VAL A 113 -27.24 28.85 -42.98
C VAL A 113 -28.66 28.59 -42.44
N ASP A 114 -29.24 29.58 -41.75
CA ASP A 114 -30.60 29.54 -41.22
C ASP A 114 -31.68 29.77 -42.28
N ASP A 115 -31.35 30.43 -43.40
CA ASP A 115 -32.31 30.70 -44.50
C ASP A 115 -32.51 29.47 -45.40
N ILE A 116 -31.82 28.36 -45.12
CA ILE A 116 -31.99 27.09 -45.83
C ILE A 116 -33.25 26.41 -45.28
N GLU A 117 -34.31 26.41 -46.08
CA GLU A 117 -35.61 25.81 -45.71
C GLU A 117 -35.50 24.29 -45.46
N CYS A 118 -34.62 23.60 -46.20
CA CYS A 118 -34.41 22.17 -46.06
C CYS A 118 -33.52 21.87 -44.84
N ALA A 119 -34.12 21.28 -43.81
CA ALA A 119 -33.41 20.92 -42.58
C ALA A 119 -32.26 19.91 -42.82
N GLU A 120 -32.43 19.01 -43.80
CA GLU A 120 -31.42 18.02 -44.17
C GLU A 120 -30.21 18.68 -44.84
N SER A 121 -30.45 19.56 -45.82
CA SER A 121 -29.37 20.30 -46.49
C SER A 121 -28.60 21.17 -45.50
N ARG A 122 -29.31 21.79 -44.55
CA ARG A 122 -28.70 22.55 -43.46
C ARG A 122 -27.83 21.66 -42.56
N ALA A 123 -28.31 20.48 -42.19
CA ALA A 123 -27.55 19.53 -41.37
C ALA A 123 -26.27 19.08 -42.09
N ILE A 124 -26.34 18.76 -43.38
CA ILE A 124 -25.18 18.35 -44.18
C ILE A 124 -24.14 19.48 -44.25
N LEU A 125 -24.57 20.72 -44.47
CA LEU A 125 -23.67 21.87 -44.51
C LEU A 125 -23.03 22.14 -43.15
N CYS A 126 -23.80 22.09 -42.06
CA CYS A 126 -23.26 22.23 -40.72
C CYS A 126 -22.25 21.13 -40.39
N ASP A 127 -22.56 19.87 -40.73
CA ASP A 127 -21.64 18.76 -40.54
C ASP A 127 -20.36 18.96 -41.36
N ALA A 128 -20.47 19.36 -42.62
CA ALA A 128 -19.30 19.62 -43.46
C ALA A 128 -18.45 20.79 -42.95
N MET A 129 -19.06 21.86 -42.43
CA MET A 129 -18.36 23.04 -41.94
C MET A 129 -17.72 22.84 -40.57
N TYR A 130 -18.40 22.16 -39.65
CA TYR A 130 -17.99 22.04 -38.25
C TYR A 130 -17.34 20.71 -37.89
N THR A 131 -17.27 19.74 -38.81
CA THR A 131 -16.46 18.54 -38.61
C THR A 131 -15.01 18.80 -39.01
N SER A 132 -14.08 18.51 -38.10
CA SER A 132 -12.67 18.58 -38.42
C SER A 132 -12.28 17.46 -39.38
N THR A 133 -11.21 17.68 -40.15
CA THR A 133 -10.64 16.67 -41.05
C THR A 133 -10.33 15.36 -40.32
N ALA A 134 -9.77 15.44 -39.11
CA ALA A 134 -9.49 14.28 -38.27
C ALA A 134 -10.77 13.53 -37.84
N ALA A 135 -11.84 14.25 -37.46
CA ALA A 135 -13.11 13.63 -37.11
C ALA A 135 -13.76 12.93 -38.31
N ARG A 136 -13.67 13.53 -39.51
CA ARG A 136 -14.12 12.93 -40.76
C ARG A 136 -13.36 11.64 -41.08
N MET A 137 -12.03 11.69 -41.02
CA MET A 137 -11.17 10.52 -41.24
C MET A 137 -11.47 9.40 -40.24
N ASN A 138 -11.74 9.73 -38.97
CA ASN A 138 -12.13 8.74 -37.96
C ASN A 138 -13.50 8.10 -38.26
N ARG A 139 -14.48 8.86 -38.75
CA ARG A 139 -15.77 8.31 -39.18
C ARG A 139 -15.62 7.39 -40.40
N GLU A 140 -14.75 7.74 -41.34
CA GLU A 140 -14.49 6.92 -42.54
C GLU A 140 -13.66 5.66 -42.20
N ALA A 141 -12.71 5.77 -41.27
CA ALA A 141 -11.82 4.69 -40.87
C ALA A 141 -12.47 3.68 -39.92
N VAL A 142 -13.51 4.10 -39.18
CA VAL A 142 -14.37 3.22 -38.40
C VAL A 142 -15.60 2.90 -39.25
N PRO A 143 -15.58 1.84 -40.07
CA PRO A 143 -16.79 1.35 -40.72
C PRO A 143 -17.90 1.18 -39.69
N ASP A 144 -19.15 1.48 -40.10
CA ASP A 144 -20.38 1.17 -39.36
C ASP A 144 -20.56 -0.35 -39.25
N TYR A 145 -19.62 -1.03 -38.61
CA TYR A 145 -19.81 -2.39 -38.18
C TYR A 145 -20.80 -2.34 -37.03
N VAL A 146 -22.03 -2.70 -37.39
CA VAL A 146 -23.07 -3.26 -36.53
C VAL A 146 -24.13 -2.25 -36.05
N ASN A 147 -25.21 -2.15 -36.83
CA ASN A 147 -26.53 -1.64 -36.40
C ASN A 147 -27.13 -2.39 -35.20
N MET A 148 -26.55 -3.51 -34.78
CA MET A 148 -26.87 -4.17 -33.51
C MET A 148 -25.97 -3.61 -32.40
N LYS A 149 -26.31 -2.43 -31.90
CA LYS A 149 -25.79 -2.00 -30.61
C LYS A 149 -26.43 -2.91 -29.57
N ALA A 150 -25.75 -4.01 -29.20
CA ALA A 150 -26.21 -4.85 -28.10
C ALA A 150 -26.49 -3.91 -26.91
N PRO A 151 -27.68 -3.96 -26.29
CA PRO A 151 -27.95 -3.10 -25.15
C PRO A 151 -26.83 -3.34 -24.15
N LEU A 152 -26.04 -2.30 -23.89
CA LEU A 152 -24.98 -2.38 -22.89
C LEU A 152 -25.68 -2.80 -21.60
N SER A 153 -25.37 -3.99 -21.11
CA SER A 153 -25.95 -4.50 -19.88
C SER A 153 -25.72 -3.46 -18.79
N PRO A 154 -26.75 -3.07 -18.00
CA PRO A 154 -26.57 -2.17 -16.87
C PRO A 154 -25.69 -2.80 -15.78
N LEU A 155 -25.47 -4.11 -15.87
CA LEU A 155 -24.60 -4.84 -14.98
C LEU A 155 -23.16 -4.81 -15.53
N PRO A 156 -22.15 -4.58 -14.67
CA PRO A 156 -20.77 -4.75 -15.08
C PRO A 156 -20.60 -6.17 -15.63
N ALA A 157 -19.89 -6.30 -16.75
CA ALA A 157 -19.62 -7.61 -17.34
C ALA A 157 -19.09 -8.55 -16.24
N PRO A 158 -19.64 -9.77 -16.12
CA PRO A 158 -19.17 -10.70 -15.10
C PRO A 158 -17.66 -10.86 -15.26
N ALA A 159 -16.93 -10.73 -14.15
CA ALA A 159 -15.48 -10.87 -14.16
C ALA A 159 -15.17 -12.27 -14.68
N ASN A 160 -14.75 -12.37 -15.94
CA ASN A 160 -14.34 -13.62 -16.52
C ASN A 160 -12.97 -13.92 -15.91
N PRO A 161 -12.84 -14.90 -14.99
CA PRO A 161 -11.58 -15.13 -14.34
C PRO A 161 -10.59 -15.58 -15.42
N VAL A 162 -9.58 -14.76 -15.68
CA VAL A 162 -8.50 -15.11 -16.60
C VAL A 162 -7.73 -16.25 -15.94
N THR A 163 -8.11 -17.48 -16.25
CA THR A 163 -7.39 -18.67 -15.80
C THR A 163 -6.13 -18.78 -16.64
N LEU A 164 -5.09 -18.06 -16.22
CA LEU A 164 -3.77 -18.26 -16.79
C LEU A 164 -3.32 -19.69 -16.44
N PRO A 165 -2.94 -20.52 -17.42
CA PRO A 165 -2.36 -21.81 -17.11
C PRO A 165 -1.11 -21.59 -16.25
N ARG A 166 -0.95 -22.41 -15.21
CA ARG A 166 0.23 -22.35 -14.34
C ARG A 166 1.47 -22.39 -15.23
N LEU A 167 2.33 -21.38 -15.11
CA LEU A 167 3.51 -21.22 -15.94
C LEU A 167 4.39 -22.48 -15.79
N ARG A 168 4.33 -23.38 -16.77
CA ARG A 168 5.19 -24.56 -16.85
C ARG A 168 6.35 -24.16 -17.74
N HIS A 169 7.57 -24.22 -17.20
CA HIS A 169 8.78 -24.15 -18.01
C HIS A 169 8.71 -25.20 -19.13
N PRO A 170 9.11 -24.85 -20.37
CA PRO A 170 9.15 -25.81 -21.46
C PRO A 170 10.07 -26.97 -21.07
N TYR A 171 9.70 -28.18 -21.50
CA TYR A 171 10.55 -29.34 -21.28
C TYR A 171 11.85 -29.16 -22.06
N VAL A 172 12.97 -29.05 -21.34
CA VAL A 172 14.32 -29.08 -21.92
C VAL A 172 14.88 -30.49 -21.72
N SER A 173 15.28 -31.12 -22.83
CA SER A 173 15.86 -32.47 -22.82
C SER A 173 17.15 -32.50 -21.97
N PRO A 174 17.48 -33.63 -21.32
CA PRO A 174 18.66 -33.73 -20.46
C PRO A 174 19.98 -33.41 -21.17
N GLU A 175 20.09 -33.74 -22.46
CA GLU A 175 21.27 -33.48 -23.29
C GLU A 175 21.58 -31.97 -23.37
N TRP A 176 20.54 -31.16 -23.57
CA TRP A 176 20.67 -29.70 -23.68
C TRP A 176 20.93 -29.02 -22.32
N ARG A 177 20.59 -29.68 -21.21
CA ARG A 177 20.94 -29.18 -19.86
C ARG A 177 22.44 -29.24 -19.59
N MET A 178 23.14 -30.21 -20.19
CA MET A 178 24.57 -30.36 -19.98
C MET A 178 25.37 -29.30 -20.74
N ASP A 179 24.96 -29.01 -21.98
CA ASP A 179 25.61 -28.00 -22.83
C ASP A 179 25.37 -26.57 -22.33
N THR A 180 24.17 -26.29 -21.82
CA THR A 180 23.87 -24.99 -21.21
C THR A 180 24.66 -24.79 -19.92
N VAL A 181 24.82 -25.83 -19.09
CA VAL A 181 25.65 -25.76 -17.87
C VAL A 181 27.13 -25.61 -18.19
N SER A 182 27.64 -26.26 -19.23
CA SER A 182 29.04 -26.10 -19.63
C SER A 182 29.32 -24.69 -20.15
N TRP A 183 28.41 -24.12 -20.93
CA TRP A 183 28.47 -22.75 -21.42
C TRP A 183 28.29 -21.69 -20.32
N ASP A 184 27.34 -21.88 -19.41
CA ASP A 184 27.07 -20.98 -18.28
C ASP A 184 28.22 -20.97 -17.27
N LYS A 185 28.94 -22.09 -17.10
CA LYS A 185 30.18 -22.14 -16.31
C LYS A 185 31.33 -21.36 -16.92
N GLN A 186 31.31 -21.11 -18.24
CA GLN A 186 32.32 -20.28 -18.90
C GLN A 186 32.04 -18.78 -18.73
N GLN A 187 30.84 -18.41 -18.28
CA GLN A 187 30.49 -17.01 -18.07
C GLN A 187 30.95 -16.54 -16.68
N LEU A 188 31.70 -15.43 -16.65
CA LEU A 188 32.01 -14.70 -15.43
C LEU A 188 30.74 -14.05 -14.90
N ARG A 189 30.13 -14.65 -13.88
CA ARG A 189 28.91 -14.15 -13.23
C ARG A 189 29.13 -12.95 -12.30
N SER A 190 30.39 -12.59 -12.05
CA SER A 190 30.77 -11.43 -11.24
C SER A 190 31.37 -10.33 -12.12
N TYR A 191 31.03 -9.08 -11.80
CA TYR A 191 31.69 -7.89 -12.37
C TYR A 191 33.17 -7.75 -11.96
N CYS A 192 33.68 -8.64 -11.11
CA CYS A 192 35.05 -8.61 -10.59
C CYS A 192 35.81 -9.86 -11.02
N ASP A 193 37.07 -9.67 -11.43
CA ASP A 193 37.96 -10.75 -11.80
C ASP A 193 38.28 -11.64 -10.57
N PRO A 194 38.12 -12.97 -10.67
CA PRO A 194 38.35 -13.90 -9.56
C PRO A 194 39.84 -14.20 -9.33
N THR A 195 40.74 -13.59 -10.10
CA THR A 195 42.18 -13.86 -10.02
C THR A 195 42.79 -13.26 -8.76
N LYS A 196 43.64 -14.04 -8.09
CA LYS A 196 44.37 -13.61 -6.88
C LYS A 196 45.10 -12.27 -7.08
N GLU A 197 45.64 -12.05 -8.27
CA GLU A 197 46.33 -10.82 -8.63
C GLU A 197 45.44 -9.59 -8.61
N PHE A 198 44.18 -9.70 -9.06
CA PHE A 198 43.21 -8.60 -9.03
C PHE A 198 42.95 -8.12 -7.60
N TRP A 199 42.69 -9.06 -6.69
CA TRP A 199 42.42 -8.75 -5.27
C TRP A 199 43.64 -8.20 -4.53
N LEU A 200 44.85 -8.64 -4.89
CA LEU A 200 46.09 -8.17 -4.27
C LEU A 200 46.60 -6.82 -4.82
N ARG A 201 46.16 -6.40 -6.02
CA ARG A 201 46.48 -5.07 -6.57
C ARG A 201 45.82 -3.94 -5.79
N HIS A 202 44.66 -4.20 -5.19
CA HIS A 202 43.98 -3.21 -4.37
C HIS A 202 44.64 -3.13 -2.99
N LYS A 203 45.32 -2.01 -2.70
CA LYS A 203 45.74 -1.69 -1.33
C LYS A 203 44.47 -1.52 -0.49
N LEU A 204 44.20 -2.48 0.39
CA LEU A 204 43.11 -2.38 1.36
C LEU A 204 43.31 -1.10 2.18
N THR A 205 42.23 -0.34 2.39
CA THR A 205 42.26 0.79 3.31
C THR A 205 42.63 0.27 4.70
N PRO A 206 43.56 0.93 5.41
CA PRO A 206 44.05 0.38 6.67
C PRO A 206 42.93 0.43 7.70
N CYS A 207 42.46 -0.75 8.12
CA CYS A 207 41.41 -0.93 9.12
C CYS A 207 41.78 -0.24 10.44
N SER A 208 40.84 0.50 11.05
CA SER A 208 41.12 1.20 12.33
C SER A 208 41.46 0.20 13.44
N ALA A 209 40.74 -0.92 13.50
CA ALA A 209 40.98 -1.97 14.48
C ALA A 209 42.39 -2.56 14.34
N CYS A 210 42.89 -2.73 13.11
CA CYS A 210 44.27 -3.20 12.87
C CYS A 210 45.31 -2.20 13.40
N LYS A 211 45.10 -0.90 13.19
CA LYS A 211 45.98 0.15 13.74
C LYS A 211 45.95 0.17 15.27
N GLU A 212 44.77 0.03 15.86
CA GLU A 212 44.59 -0.02 17.31
C GLU A 212 45.28 -1.25 17.93
N THR A 213 45.18 -2.41 17.27
CA THR A 213 45.90 -3.62 17.71
C THR A 213 47.42 -3.46 17.61
N GLU A 214 47.94 -2.85 16.54
CA GLU A 214 49.37 -2.56 16.41
C GLU A 214 49.88 -1.64 17.52
N ILE A 215 49.11 -0.60 17.87
CA ILE A 215 49.43 0.31 18.98
C ILE A 215 49.42 -0.43 20.33
N MET A 216 48.39 -1.26 20.58
CA MET A 216 48.30 -2.06 21.80
C MET A 216 49.46 -3.06 21.94
N GLU A 217 49.82 -3.75 20.87
CA GLU A 217 50.94 -4.69 20.88
C GLU A 217 52.28 -3.99 21.11
N ALA A 218 52.50 -2.83 20.47
CA ALA A 218 53.69 -2.02 20.69
C ALA A 218 53.80 -1.59 22.17
N HIS A 219 52.69 -1.14 22.76
CA HIS A 219 52.64 -0.78 24.18
C HIS A 219 52.93 -1.98 25.10
N ARG A 220 52.33 -3.15 24.84
CA ARG A 220 52.61 -4.38 25.60
C ARG A 220 54.08 -4.79 25.51
N ARG A 221 54.68 -4.72 24.31
CA ARG A 221 56.12 -5.01 24.12
C ARG A 221 56.99 -4.06 24.93
N GLN A 222 56.68 -2.76 24.94
CA GLN A 222 57.41 -1.78 25.74
C GLN A 222 57.29 -2.05 27.24
N GLN A 223 56.10 -2.40 27.74
CA GLN A 223 55.90 -2.75 29.15
C GLN A 223 56.70 -4.00 29.53
N TYR A 224 56.68 -5.03 28.69
CA TYR A 224 57.45 -6.25 28.90
C TYR A 224 58.96 -5.97 28.94
N GLN A 225 59.48 -5.16 28.02
CA GLN A 225 60.89 -4.75 28.03
C GLN A 225 61.25 -3.95 29.28
N ARG A 226 60.36 -3.08 29.78
CA ARG A 226 60.57 -2.35 31.05
C ARG A 226 60.59 -3.30 32.25
N GLN A 227 59.68 -4.27 32.28
CA GLN A 227 59.67 -5.29 33.34
C GLN A 227 60.95 -6.11 33.34
N ILE A 228 61.40 -6.62 32.17
CA ILE A 228 62.67 -7.34 32.05
C ILE A 228 63.83 -6.49 32.59
N LYS A 229 63.95 -5.22 32.15
CA LYS A 229 65.01 -4.32 32.61
C LYS A 229 65.01 -4.14 34.14
N ASN A 230 63.83 -4.01 34.74
CA ASN A 230 63.68 -3.88 36.19
C ASN A 230 64.05 -5.17 36.95
N TYR A 231 63.83 -6.34 36.35
CA TYR A 231 64.25 -7.62 36.92
C TYR A 231 65.76 -7.86 36.79
N THR A 232 66.41 -7.37 35.74
CA THR A 232 67.87 -7.50 35.54
C THR A 232 68.73 -6.50 36.32
N MET A 233 68.13 -5.45 36.92
CA MET A 233 68.84 -4.45 37.74
C MET A 233 68.72 -4.68 39.27
N LYS A 234 68.14 -5.80 39.69
CA LYS A 234 68.20 -6.31 41.07
C LYS A 234 69.15 -7.49 41.13
#